data_AF-A0A6L5FCB6-F1
#
_entry.id   AF-A0A6L5FCB6-F1
#
_cell.length_a   1.000
_cell.length_b   1.000
_cell.length_c   1.000
_cell.angle_alpha   90.00
_cell.angle_beta   90.00
_cell.angle_gamma   90.00
#
_symmetry.space_group_name_H-M   'P 1'
#
loop_
_entity.id
_entity.type
_entity.pdbx_description
1 polymer ?
#
loop_
_entity_poly.entity_id
_entity_poly.type
_entity_poly.pdbx_seq_one_letter_code
_entity_poly.pdbx_strand_id
1 'polypeptide(L)' 'MGIARYSNYMNINTLDEEETLSEDEIASRLAHTRDMLTKTGAHYVIDEPLELIGVVDDINERLARGERP' A
#
# COMPACT_ATOMS: atom_id res chain seq x y z
N MET A 1 3.17 -6.24 5.22
CA MET A 1 2.10 -5.37 4.66
C MET A 1 2.67 -3.98 4.48
N GLY A 2 2.28 -3.26 3.44
CA GLY A 2 2.73 -1.88 3.17
C GLY A 2 1.58 -1.00 2.69
N ILE A 3 1.69 0.31 2.95
CA ILE A 3 0.73 1.32 2.50
C ILE A 3 1.40 2.12 1.39
N ALA A 4 0.88 2.04 0.16
CA ALA A 4 1.54 2.55 -1.03
C ALA A 4 1.56 4.09 -1.06
N ARG A 5 0.42 4.74 -0.82
CA ARG A 5 0.28 6.21 -0.92
C ARG A 5 1.22 6.98 0.01
N TYR A 6 1.55 6.40 1.15
CA TYR A 6 2.42 7.00 2.18
C TYR A 6 3.79 6.31 2.30
N SER A 7 4.17 5.50 1.31
CA SER A 7 5.45 4.78 1.31
C SER A 7 6.62 5.69 0.93
N ASN A 8 7.81 5.36 1.40
CA ASN A 8 9.06 5.97 0.93
C ASN A 8 9.25 5.85 -0.59
N TYR A 9 8.68 4.81 -1.23
CA TYR A 9 8.75 4.62 -2.68
C TYR A 9 7.84 5.60 -3.46
N MET A 10 6.85 6.21 -2.80
CA MET A 10 6.00 7.25 -3.40
C MET A 10 6.79 8.55 -3.64
N ASN A 11 7.85 8.77 -2.86
CA ASN A 11 8.77 9.90 -2.96
C ASN A 11 8.02 11.25 -2.99
N ILE A 12 7.10 11.43 -2.05
CA ILE A 12 6.39 12.67 -1.76
C ILE A 12 6.68 12.97 -0.29
N ASN A 13 7.25 14.15 -0.02
CA ASN A 13 7.78 14.47 1.30
C ASN A 13 6.80 15.31 2.13
N THR A 14 5.79 15.90 1.50
CA THR A 14 4.78 16.77 2.13
C THR A 14 3.43 16.64 1.43
N LEU A 15 2.34 16.96 2.14
CA LEU A 15 0.99 17.00 1.54
C LEU A 15 0.90 18.09 0.46
N ASP A 16 1.53 19.25 0.68
CA ASP A 16 1.59 20.34 -0.30
C ASP A 16 2.24 19.88 -1.61
N GLU A 17 3.29 19.04 -1.55
CA GLU A 17 3.91 18.44 -2.75
C GLU A 17 2.94 17.53 -3.49
N GLU A 18 2.14 16.73 -2.77
CA GLU A 18 1.11 15.86 -3.36
C GLU A 18 0.06 16.67 -4.15
N GLU A 19 -0.37 17.81 -3.61
CA GLU A 19 -1.37 18.69 -4.25
C GLU A 19 -0.88 19.31 -5.57
N THR A 20 0.43 19.35 -5.79
CA THR A 20 1.01 19.88 -7.05
C THR A 20 1.12 18.84 -8.15
N LEU A 21 0.96 17.56 -7.84
CA LEU A 21 1.09 16.46 -8.79
C LEU A 21 -0.22 16.20 -9.53
N SER A 22 -0.11 15.84 -10.80
CA SER A 22 -1.26 15.38 -11.57
C SER A 22 -1.72 14.00 -11.11
N GLU A 23 -3.00 13.68 -11.37
CA GLU A 23 -3.56 12.34 -11.09
C GLU A 23 -2.77 11.23 -11.81
N ASP A 24 -2.30 11.49 -13.03
CA ASP A 24 -1.50 10.55 -13.81
C ASP A 24 -0.13 10.27 -13.16
N GLU A 25 0.53 11.29 -12.61
CA GLU A 25 1.79 11.14 -11.89
C GLU A 25 1.59 10.36 -10.59
N ILE A 26 0.51 10.64 -9.85
CA ILE A 26 0.14 9.90 -8.65
C ILE A 26 -0.12 8.43 -8.99
N ALA A 27 -0.91 8.16 -10.03
CA ALA A 27 -1.21 6.79 -10.46
C ALA A 27 0.06 6.02 -10.88
N SER A 28 0.95 6.65 -11.64
CA SER A 28 2.22 6.05 -12.06
C SER A 28 3.12 5.70 -10.86
N ARG A 29 3.22 6.62 -9.88
CA ARG A 29 4.04 6.39 -8.67
C ARG A 29 3.42 5.34 -7.75
N LEU A 30 2.09 5.30 -7.62
CA LEU A 30 1.37 4.26 -6.88
C LEU A 30 1.62 2.87 -7.48
N ALA A 31 1.54 2.74 -8.81
CA ALA A 31 1.82 1.48 -9.50
C ALA A 31 3.27 1.00 -9.24
N HIS A 32 4.24 1.91 -9.35
CA HIS A 32 5.64 1.60 -9.05
C HIS A 32 5.85 1.18 -7.59
N THR A 33 5.26 1.93 -6.65
CA THR A 33 5.35 1.66 -5.22
C THR A 33 4.74 0.30 -4.86
N ARG A 34 3.58 -0.01 -5.44
CA ARG A 34 2.90 -1.29 -5.22
C ARG A 34 3.77 -2.46 -5.69
N ASP A 35 4.34 -2.35 -6.88
CA ASP A 35 5.27 -3.34 -7.43
C ASP A 35 6.49 -3.56 -6.51
N MET A 36 7.09 -2.47 -6.01
CA MET A 36 8.22 -2.55 -5.08
C MET A 36 7.84 -3.22 -3.76
N LEU A 37 6.74 -2.80 -3.12
CA LEU A 37 6.29 -3.37 -1.85
C LEU A 37 5.98 -4.86 -1.99
N THR A 38 5.27 -5.27 -3.05
CA THR A 38 4.99 -6.68 -3.33
C THR A 38 6.28 -7.48 -3.54
N LYS A 39 7.23 -6.97 -4.34
CA LYS A 39 8.52 -7.64 -4.58
C LYS A 39 9.37 -7.80 -3.31
N THR A 40 9.22 -6.89 -2.34
CA THR A 40 9.90 -6.99 -1.04
C THR A 40 9.22 -7.94 -0.04
N GLY A 41 8.18 -8.67 -0.46
CA GLY A 41 7.51 -9.67 0.39
C GLY A 41 6.33 -9.12 1.20
N ALA A 42 5.79 -7.96 0.83
CA ALA A 42 4.54 -7.51 1.45
C ALA A 42 3.38 -8.41 1.05
N HIS A 43 2.87 -9.20 2.00
CA HIS A 43 1.67 -10.04 1.81
C HIS A 43 0.40 -9.26 1.45
N TYR A 44 0.36 -7.97 1.80
CA TYR A 44 -0.72 -7.04 1.46
C TYR A 44 -0.12 -5.67 1.14
N VAL A 45 -0.65 -5.02 0.11
CA VAL A 45 -0.35 -3.64 -0.24
C VAL A 45 -1.66 -2.90 -0.46
N ILE A 46 -1.91 -1.89 0.36
CA ILE A 46 -3.12 -1.05 0.34
C ILE A 46 -2.75 0.39 -0.01
N ASP A 47 -3.70 1.18 -0.49
CA ASP A 47 -3.42 2.58 -0.83
C ASP A 47 -3.75 3.49 0.36
N GLU A 48 -4.82 3.22 1.10
CA GLU A 48 -5.29 4.01 2.24
C GLU A 48 -5.28 3.24 3.58
N PRO A 49 -4.97 3.89 4.71
CA PRO A 49 -5.05 3.28 6.04
C PRO A 49 -6.44 2.74 6.39
N LEU A 50 -7.51 3.29 5.82
CA LEU A 50 -8.88 2.83 6.07
C LEU A 50 -9.12 1.40 5.54
N GLU A 51 -8.34 0.94 4.55
CA GLU A 51 -8.42 -0.42 4.01
C GLU A 51 -7.85 -1.47 4.99
N LEU A 52 -7.15 -1.05 6.05
CA LEU A 52 -6.58 -1.95 7.06
C LEU A 52 -7.63 -2.84 7.72
N ILE A 53 -8.85 -2.36 7.90
CA ILE A 53 -9.91 -3.14 8.56
C ILE A 53 -10.20 -4.41 7.75
N GLY A 54 -10.37 -4.29 6.43
CA GLY A 54 -10.61 -5.44 5.56
C GLY A 54 -9.42 -6.40 5.48
N VAL A 55 -8.19 -5.87 5.54
CA VAL A 55 -6.98 -6.70 5.57
C VAL A 55 -6.89 -7.52 6.86
N VAL A 56 -7.26 -6.92 8.01
CA VAL A 56 -7.28 -7.63 9.29
C VAL A 56 -8.29 -8.77 9.27
N ASP A 57 -9.48 -8.54 8.71
CA ASP A 57 -10.50 -9.57 8.57
C ASP A 57 -10.00 -10.74 7.71
N ASP A 58 -9.40 -10.47 6.54
CA ASP A 58 -8.84 -11.50 5.67
C ASP A 58 -7.69 -12.28 6.34
N ILE A 59 -6.81 -11.59 7.08
CA ILE A 59 -5.75 -12.24 7.87
C ILE A 59 -6.35 -13.20 8.90
N ASN A 60 -7.38 -12.77 9.63
CA ASN A 60 -8.02 -13.60 10.64
C ASN A 60 -8.66 -14.86 10.02
N GLU A 61 -9.28 -14.73 8.85
CA GLU A 61 -9.83 -15.89 8.13
C GLU A 61 -8.75 -16.86 7.67
N ARG A 62 -7.64 -16.34 7.12
CA ARG A 62 -6.51 -17.16 6.67
C ARG A 62 -5.86 -17.90 7.83
N LEU A 63 -5.68 -17.22 8.97
CA LEU A 63 -5.20 -17.84 10.21
C LEU A 63 -6.15 -18.93 10.73
N ALA A 64 -7.46 -18.71 10.67
CA ALA A 64 -8.45 -19.72 11.05
C ALA A 64 -8.40 -20.98 10.16
N ARG A 65 -7.98 -20.83 8.89
CA ARG A 65 -7.72 -21.94 7.95
C ARG A 65 -6.34 -22.59 8.12
N GLY A 66 -5.51 -22.10 9.04
CA GLY A 66 -4.18 -22.63 9.33
C GLY A 66 -3.06 -22.11 8.44
N GLU A 67 -3.31 -21.07 7.63
CA GLU A 67 -2.25 -20.40 6.87
C GLU A 67 -1.24 -19.72 7.79
N ARG A 68 -0.01 -19.55 7.30
CA ARG A 68 1.09 -18.90 8.02
C ARG A 68 1.65 -17.75 7.18
N PRO A 69 2.31 -16.77 7.83
CA PRO A 69 2.99 -15.68 7.13
C PRO A 69 3.98 -16.18 6.08
#